data_AF-A0A3N4NQ76-F1
#
_entry.id   AF-A0A3N4NQ76-F1
#
_cell.length_a   1.000
_cell.length_b   1.000
_cell.length_c   1.000
_cell.angle_alpha   90.00
_cell.angle_beta   90.00
_cell.angle_gamma   90.00
#
_symmetry.space_group_name_H-M   'P 1'
#
loop_
_entity.id
_entity.type
_entity.pdbx_description
1 polymer ?
#
loop_
_entity_poly.entity_id
_entity_poly.type
_entity_poly.pdbx_seq_one_letter_code
_entity_poly.pdbx_strand_id
1 'polypeptide(L)'
;MTDALAYLQASRDSDIASLQRLLHTGQLIAALSELIHQLQRERGASNIWICSQGRLFVQERDAREQDVGIASQRFIEALPPATAHAGDSRFCNLIAAALQALAALPALRHRLLAGESDQAQTMQAFDQIIRTLLNLVFEAADTASHPDISRALIALFSFMQGKELAGQERATGSAGFAAGYFSEAQRQRMVALIAAQEKSFATFSQFADADAQARWQAFAPASREVERLRRIACTLERAEESGTLRWFTLLSARIDQMKSLEDRLTATLMARCEQAIRDAQSQAAQPTLAADNSFSLYIAGADWLAGEATALHSDGLAHQLGRSVLSLVREQAQRLQRQAEELATMRASLNERRAIEQAKAWLMQQHGYDEQSAWQALRKSAMNQNKRTIDIAQAVLAVAAMSQPPAPR
;
A
#
# COMPACT_ATOMS: atom_id res chain seq x y z
N MET A 1 -34.73 24.78 15.06
CA MET A 1 -34.98 24.49 13.64
C MET A 1 -33.70 23.94 13.07
N THR A 2 -33.72 22.72 12.57
CA THR A 2 -32.59 22.09 11.86
C THR A 2 -32.42 22.81 10.51
N ASP A 3 -31.40 23.66 10.43
CA ASP A 3 -31.05 24.41 9.22
C ASP A 3 -30.23 23.52 8.28
N ALA A 4 -30.66 23.40 7.02
CA ALA A 4 -29.92 22.67 5.99
C ALA A 4 -28.51 23.24 5.78
N LEU A 5 -28.33 24.56 5.99
CA LEU A 5 -27.04 25.22 5.92
C LEU A 5 -26.08 24.70 7.01
N ALA A 6 -26.58 24.47 8.22
CA ALA A 6 -25.79 23.94 9.33
C ALA A 6 -25.29 22.51 9.07
N TYR A 7 -26.11 21.65 8.44
CA TYR A 7 -25.67 20.31 8.03
C TYR A 7 -24.69 20.33 6.85
N LEU A 8 -24.85 21.27 5.91
CA LEU A 8 -23.88 21.46 4.82
C LEU A 8 -22.53 21.98 5.36
N GLN A 9 -22.54 22.89 6.32
CA GLN A 9 -21.33 23.34 7.03
C GLN A 9 -20.69 22.18 7.81
N ALA A 10 -21.46 21.42 8.58
CA ALA A 10 -20.95 20.27 9.32
C ALA A 10 -20.35 19.18 8.40
N SER A 11 -20.96 18.94 7.22
CA SER A 11 -20.40 18.05 6.21
C SER A 11 -19.03 18.53 5.72
N ARG A 12 -18.88 19.83 5.46
CA ARG A 12 -17.61 20.43 4.99
C ARG A 12 -16.52 20.40 6.05
N ASP A 13 -16.86 20.74 7.29
CA ASP A 13 -15.91 20.69 8.41
C ASP A 13 -15.41 19.25 8.64
N SER A 14 -16.31 18.26 8.48
CA SER A 14 -15.96 16.84 8.51
C SER A 14 -15.00 16.46 7.37
N ASP A 15 -15.24 16.96 6.14
CA ASP A 15 -14.36 16.72 4.98
C ASP A 15 -12.96 17.32 5.20
N ILE A 16 -12.88 18.58 5.68
CA ILE A 16 -11.61 19.24 6.00
C ILE A 16 -10.85 18.46 7.08
N ALA A 17 -11.52 18.05 8.16
CA ALA A 17 -10.92 17.25 9.21
C ALA A 17 -10.42 15.89 8.67
N SER A 18 -11.14 15.26 7.74
CA SER A 18 -10.72 14.04 7.07
C SER A 18 -9.47 14.23 6.22
N LEU A 19 -9.39 15.33 5.47
CA LEU A 19 -8.23 15.65 4.65
C LEU A 19 -7.00 16.01 5.49
N GLN A 20 -7.18 16.68 6.63
CA GLN A 20 -6.10 16.94 7.59
C GLN A 20 -5.54 15.64 8.19
N ARG A 21 -6.41 14.69 8.55
CA ARG A 21 -5.97 13.34 8.97
C ARG A 21 -5.16 12.67 7.86
N LEU A 22 -5.64 12.75 6.62
CA LEU A 22 -4.97 12.17 5.46
C LEU A 22 -3.59 12.79 5.18
N LEU A 23 -3.40 14.09 5.45
CA LEU A 23 -2.09 14.74 5.38
C LEU A 23 -1.11 14.17 6.42
N HIS A 24 -1.57 14.00 7.66
CA HIS A 24 -0.77 13.36 8.70
C HIS A 24 -0.44 11.90 8.36
N THR A 25 -1.41 11.17 7.82
CA THR A 25 -1.19 9.83 7.26
C THR A 25 -0.15 9.84 6.13
N GLY A 26 -0.15 10.85 5.26
CA GLY A 26 0.86 11.03 4.22
C GLY A 26 2.27 11.20 4.78
N GLN A 27 2.43 11.96 5.87
CA GLN A 27 3.71 12.10 6.57
C GLN A 27 4.19 10.78 7.17
N LEU A 28 3.28 10.01 7.78
CA LEU A 28 3.58 8.68 8.28
C LEU A 28 4.01 7.73 7.16
N ILE A 29 3.31 7.75 6.01
CA ILE A 29 3.67 6.94 4.83
C ILE A 29 5.06 7.33 4.32
N ALA A 30 5.40 8.61 4.28
CA ALA A 30 6.73 9.08 3.88
C ALA A 30 7.84 8.56 4.82
N ALA A 31 7.61 8.64 6.14
CA ALA A 31 8.54 8.11 7.14
C ALA A 31 8.69 6.59 7.04
N LEU A 32 7.58 5.86 6.82
CA LEU A 32 7.58 4.42 6.59
C LEU A 32 8.32 4.01 5.31
N SER A 33 8.10 4.72 4.21
CA SER A 33 8.81 4.50 2.94
C SER A 33 10.32 4.59 3.13
N GLU A 34 10.78 5.62 3.85
CA GLU A 34 12.19 5.82 4.14
C GLU A 34 12.76 4.71 5.04
N LEU A 35 12.07 4.38 6.13
CA LEU A 35 12.47 3.29 7.02
C LEU A 35 12.56 1.95 6.30
N ILE A 36 11.56 1.62 5.48
CA ILE A 36 11.55 0.40 4.65
C ILE A 36 12.76 0.40 3.72
N HIS A 37 13.08 1.52 3.07
CA HIS A 37 14.24 1.60 2.20
C HIS A 37 15.57 1.38 2.95
N GLN A 38 15.73 1.97 4.14
CA GLN A 38 16.95 1.75 4.94
C GLN A 38 17.06 0.29 5.40
N LEU A 39 15.96 -0.34 5.81
CA LEU A 39 15.94 -1.78 6.13
C LEU A 39 16.29 -2.65 4.92
N GLN A 40 15.84 -2.29 3.72
CA GLN A 40 16.21 -2.99 2.49
C GLN A 40 17.71 -2.87 2.17
N ARG A 41 18.33 -1.73 2.50
CA ARG A 41 19.78 -1.53 2.37
C ARG A 41 20.54 -2.33 3.43
N GLU A 42 20.09 -2.33 4.68
CA GLU A 42 20.67 -3.14 5.75
C GLU A 42 20.59 -4.63 5.42
N ARG A 43 19.42 -5.14 5.01
CA ARG A 43 19.26 -6.51 4.51
C ARG A 43 20.28 -6.84 3.41
N GLY A 44 20.44 -5.92 2.44
CA GLY A 44 21.39 -6.09 1.34
C GLY A 44 22.84 -6.20 1.82
N ALA A 45 23.28 -5.31 2.71
CA ALA A 45 24.63 -5.33 3.27
C ALA A 45 24.88 -6.58 4.11
N SER A 46 23.95 -6.90 5.00
CA SER A 46 23.96 -8.12 5.81
C SER A 46 24.06 -9.38 4.96
N ASN A 47 23.33 -9.44 3.83
CA ASN A 47 23.37 -10.57 2.93
C ASN A 47 24.76 -10.78 2.30
N ILE A 48 25.39 -9.71 1.81
CA ILE A 48 26.74 -9.79 1.24
C ILE A 48 27.78 -10.13 2.31
N TRP A 49 27.64 -9.59 3.51
CA TRP A 49 28.49 -9.95 4.65
C TRP A 49 28.41 -11.45 4.95
N ILE A 50 27.20 -12.02 5.07
CA ILE A 50 27.01 -13.47 5.30
C ILE A 50 27.58 -14.29 4.13
N CYS A 51 27.22 -13.94 2.89
CA CYS A 51 27.67 -14.67 1.69
C CYS A 51 29.19 -14.65 1.51
N SER A 52 29.86 -13.59 1.99
CA SER A 52 31.32 -13.48 1.94
C SER A 52 32.02 -14.06 3.17
N GLN A 53 31.28 -14.69 4.10
CA GLN A 53 31.77 -15.18 5.40
C GLN A 53 32.43 -14.08 6.23
N GLY A 54 31.81 -12.91 6.24
CA GLY A 54 32.24 -11.74 7.00
C GLY A 54 33.41 -10.94 6.41
N ARG A 55 33.86 -11.26 5.19
CA ARG A 55 35.00 -10.58 4.54
C ARG A 55 34.63 -9.23 3.91
N LEU A 56 33.42 -9.08 3.40
CA LEU A 56 32.95 -7.88 2.70
C LEU A 56 31.82 -7.21 3.48
N PHE A 57 31.59 -5.92 3.23
CA PHE A 57 30.44 -5.16 3.76
C PHE A 57 30.39 -4.99 5.29
N VAL A 58 31.53 -5.10 5.98
CA VAL A 58 31.61 -4.91 7.45
C VAL A 58 31.19 -3.49 7.84
N GLN A 59 31.85 -2.48 7.26
CA GLN A 59 31.57 -1.07 7.57
C GLN A 59 30.22 -0.63 7.01
N GLU A 60 29.86 -1.14 5.83
CA GLU A 60 28.60 -0.85 5.18
C GLU A 60 27.41 -1.31 6.04
N ARG A 61 27.50 -2.50 6.65
CA ARG A 61 26.46 -2.99 7.56
C ARG A 61 26.29 -2.05 8.76
N ASP A 62 27.38 -1.69 9.43
CA ASP A 62 27.32 -0.82 10.61
C ASP A 62 26.75 0.56 10.26
N ALA A 63 27.12 1.11 9.10
CA ALA A 63 26.53 2.35 8.59
C ALA A 63 25.04 2.19 8.28
N ARG A 64 24.60 1.06 7.71
CA ARG A 64 23.17 0.81 7.44
C ARG A 64 22.36 0.65 8.72
N GLU A 65 22.92 0.03 9.76
CA GLU A 65 22.28 -0.05 11.07
C GLU A 65 22.02 1.35 11.67
N GLN A 66 22.99 2.26 11.54
CA GLN A 66 22.82 3.66 11.95
C GLN A 66 21.75 4.37 11.12
N ASP A 67 21.77 4.21 9.80
CA ASP A 67 20.75 4.77 8.89
C ASP A 67 19.33 4.30 9.29
N VAL A 68 19.18 3.01 9.64
CA VAL A 68 17.91 2.44 10.14
C VAL A 68 17.52 3.02 11.49
N GLY A 69 18.48 3.25 12.39
CA GLY A 69 18.21 3.91 13.67
C GLY A 69 17.61 5.31 13.50
N ILE A 70 18.21 6.13 12.63
CA ILE A 70 17.73 7.48 12.31
C ILE A 70 16.32 7.43 11.69
N ALA A 71 16.11 6.54 10.71
CA ALA A 71 14.81 6.40 10.07
C ALA A 71 13.73 5.87 11.03
N SER A 72 14.09 4.99 11.96
CA SER A 72 13.19 4.46 12.99
C SER A 72 12.72 5.57 13.93
N GLN A 73 13.62 6.47 14.33
CA GLN A 73 13.27 7.62 15.16
C GLN A 73 12.29 8.54 14.45
N ARG A 74 12.54 8.88 13.17
CA ARG A 74 11.60 9.70 12.37
C ARG A 74 10.23 9.05 12.21
N PHE A 75 10.18 7.73 12.05
CA PHE A 75 8.93 6.99 12.02
C PHE A 75 8.16 7.11 13.34
N ILE A 76 8.85 6.94 14.48
CA ILE A 76 8.24 7.06 15.81
C ILE A 76 7.72 8.49 16.05
N GLU A 77 8.48 9.51 15.65
CA GLU A 77 8.06 10.92 15.74
C GLU A 77 6.84 11.25 14.85
N ALA A 78 6.67 10.51 13.75
CA ALA A 78 5.53 10.67 12.84
C ALA A 78 4.28 9.88 13.28
N LEU A 79 4.37 9.05 14.32
CA LEU A 79 3.21 8.30 14.80
C LEU A 79 2.18 9.22 15.47
N PRO A 80 0.88 8.98 15.24
CA PRO A 80 -0.15 9.65 16.01
C PRO A 80 -0.06 9.23 17.49
N PRO A 81 -0.56 10.08 18.41
CA PRO A 81 -0.63 9.71 19.82
C PRO A 81 -1.47 8.45 20.00
N ALA A 82 -1.10 7.61 20.97
CA ALA A 82 -1.80 6.38 21.30
C ALA A 82 -3.11 6.68 22.06
N THR A 83 -4.08 7.28 21.37
CA THR A 83 -5.40 7.62 21.89
C THR A 83 -6.47 6.76 21.23
N ALA A 84 -7.42 6.29 22.04
CA ALA A 84 -8.50 5.44 21.55
C ALA A 84 -9.52 6.28 20.76
N HIS A 85 -9.69 5.95 19.48
CA HIS A 85 -10.77 6.47 18.65
C HIS A 85 -11.61 5.32 18.10
N ALA A 86 -12.90 5.58 17.88
CA ALA A 86 -13.79 4.60 17.28
C ALA A 86 -13.34 4.29 15.85
N GLY A 87 -13.09 3.01 15.54
CA GLY A 87 -12.65 2.54 14.23
C GLY A 87 -11.15 2.27 14.07
N ASP A 88 -10.31 2.75 15.00
CA ASP A 88 -8.84 2.70 14.84
C ASP A 88 -8.17 1.43 15.38
N SER A 89 -8.92 0.51 15.99
CA SER A 89 -8.38 -0.70 16.65
C SER A 89 -7.40 -1.48 15.75
N ARG A 90 -7.73 -1.63 14.47
CA ARG A 90 -6.88 -2.32 13.50
C ARG A 90 -5.60 -1.56 13.20
N PHE A 91 -5.69 -0.25 13.00
CA PHE A 91 -4.55 0.61 12.74
C PHE A 91 -3.59 0.64 13.94
N CYS A 92 -4.11 0.77 15.16
CA CYS A 92 -3.32 0.67 16.40
C CYS A 92 -2.62 -0.69 16.52
N ASN A 93 -3.30 -1.80 16.21
CA ASN A 93 -2.70 -3.13 16.23
C ASN A 93 -1.55 -3.26 15.21
N LEU A 94 -1.68 -2.65 14.03
CA LEU A 94 -0.61 -2.65 13.03
C LEU A 94 0.57 -1.76 13.44
N ILE A 95 0.32 -0.62 14.09
CA ILE A 95 1.38 0.20 14.71
C ILE A 95 2.12 -0.61 15.78
N ALA A 96 1.39 -1.28 16.68
CA ALA A 96 1.99 -2.12 17.71
C ALA A 96 2.85 -3.25 17.11
N ALA A 97 2.35 -3.93 16.08
CA ALA A 97 3.10 -4.96 15.36
C ALA A 97 4.36 -4.40 14.68
N ALA A 98 4.28 -3.22 14.07
CA ALA A 98 5.42 -2.53 13.47
C ALA A 98 6.49 -2.18 14.51
N LEU A 99 6.10 -1.58 15.63
CA LEU A 99 7.01 -1.24 16.74
C LEU A 99 7.67 -2.50 17.31
N GLN A 100 6.90 -3.58 17.50
CA GLN A 100 7.44 -4.86 17.97
C GLN A 100 8.43 -5.48 16.98
N ALA A 101 8.16 -5.37 15.67
CA ALA A 101 9.06 -5.84 14.63
C ALA A 101 10.39 -5.07 14.63
N LEU A 102 10.35 -3.74 14.83
CA LEU A 102 11.56 -2.92 14.95
C LEU A 102 12.33 -3.22 16.23
N ALA A 103 11.64 -3.46 17.35
CA ALA A 103 12.27 -3.86 18.61
C ALA A 103 13.01 -5.20 18.53
N ALA A 104 12.71 -6.05 17.54
CA ALA A 104 13.41 -7.31 17.30
C ALA A 104 14.73 -7.16 16.52
N LEU A 105 15.02 -6.00 15.91
CA LEU A 105 16.22 -5.77 15.10
C LEU A 105 17.53 -5.98 15.88
N PRO A 106 17.71 -5.48 17.11
CA PRO A 106 18.96 -5.70 17.86
C PRO A 106 19.25 -7.18 18.08
N ALA A 107 18.23 -7.98 18.42
CA ALA A 107 18.37 -9.42 18.60
C ALA A 107 18.68 -10.14 17.28
N LEU A 108 18.10 -9.71 16.15
CA LEU A 108 18.44 -10.22 14.83
C LEU A 108 19.92 -9.95 14.49
N ARG A 109 20.39 -8.71 14.71
CA ARG A 109 21.78 -8.31 14.44
C ARG A 109 22.78 -9.06 15.31
N HIS A 110 22.45 -9.27 16.58
CA HIS A 110 23.27 -10.08 17.49
C HIS A 110 23.41 -11.53 17.00
N ARG A 111 22.29 -12.19 16.65
CA ARG A 111 22.32 -13.57 16.13
C ARG A 111 23.10 -13.69 14.82
N LEU A 112 22.98 -12.69 13.93
CA LEU A 112 23.78 -12.61 12.71
C LEU A 112 25.28 -12.55 13.02
N LEU A 113 25.68 -11.69 13.96
CA LEU A 113 27.07 -11.51 14.35
C LEU A 113 27.67 -12.74 15.05
N ALA A 114 26.87 -13.41 15.87
CA ALA A 114 27.25 -14.63 16.58
C ALA A 114 27.28 -15.87 15.66
N GLY A 115 26.82 -15.76 14.41
CA GLY A 115 26.71 -16.90 13.50
C GLY A 115 25.63 -17.91 13.91
N GLU A 116 24.67 -17.50 14.73
CA GLU A 116 23.60 -18.34 15.28
C GLU A 116 22.40 -18.50 14.31
N SER A 117 22.43 -17.81 13.16
CA SER A 117 21.38 -17.89 12.15
C SER A 117 21.99 -17.95 10.77
N ASP A 118 21.43 -18.80 9.91
CA ASP A 118 21.89 -18.92 8.53
C ASP A 118 21.42 -17.75 7.65
N GLN A 119 21.89 -17.73 6.41
CA GLN A 119 21.54 -16.70 5.43
C GLN A 119 20.03 -16.62 5.19
N ALA A 120 19.37 -17.78 5.02
CA ALA A 120 17.95 -17.83 4.68
C ALA A 120 17.07 -17.33 5.84
N GLN A 121 17.37 -17.75 7.06
CA GLN A 121 16.71 -17.32 8.29
C GLN A 121 16.87 -15.81 8.51
N THR A 122 18.09 -15.29 8.30
CA THR A 122 18.35 -13.86 8.42
C THR A 122 17.55 -13.04 7.40
N MET A 123 17.57 -13.46 6.13
CA MET A 123 16.81 -12.76 5.09
C MET A 123 15.31 -12.83 5.35
N GLN A 124 14.79 -13.98 5.77
CA GLN A 124 13.39 -14.14 6.13
C GLN A 124 12.97 -13.23 7.30
N ALA A 125 13.84 -13.02 8.29
CA ALA A 125 13.56 -12.10 9.39
C ALA A 125 13.46 -10.64 8.90
N PHE A 126 14.39 -10.19 8.05
CA PHE A 126 14.29 -8.85 7.43
C PHE A 126 13.03 -8.73 6.56
N ASP A 127 12.73 -9.73 5.72
CA ASP A 127 11.55 -9.77 4.87
C ASP A 127 10.25 -9.65 5.70
N GLN A 128 10.18 -10.34 6.85
CA GLN A 128 9.04 -10.26 7.76
C GLN A 128 8.88 -8.88 8.38
N ILE A 129 9.98 -8.24 8.83
CA ILE A 129 9.94 -6.88 9.40
C ILE A 129 9.45 -5.90 8.34
N ILE A 130 10.02 -5.94 7.13
CA ILE A 130 9.63 -5.07 6.02
C ILE A 130 8.16 -5.30 5.63
N ARG A 131 7.70 -6.55 5.59
CA ARG A 131 6.29 -6.89 5.30
C ARG A 131 5.33 -6.31 6.34
N THR A 132 5.68 -6.37 7.63
CA THR A 132 4.88 -5.76 8.69
C THR A 132 4.74 -4.25 8.50
N LEU A 133 5.82 -3.56 8.11
CA LEU A 133 5.79 -2.12 7.83
C LEU A 133 4.97 -1.80 6.57
N LEU A 134 5.09 -2.58 5.50
CA LEU A 134 4.28 -2.42 4.28
C LEU A 134 2.78 -2.60 4.55
N ASN A 135 2.41 -3.53 5.44
CA ASN A 135 1.00 -3.71 5.85
C ASN A 135 0.46 -2.48 6.57
N LEU A 136 1.30 -1.76 7.33
CA LEU A 136 0.92 -0.50 7.96
C LEU A 136 0.72 0.61 6.93
N VAL A 137 1.58 0.71 5.90
CA VAL A 137 1.38 1.65 4.77
C VAL A 137 0.04 1.41 4.10
N PHE A 138 -0.32 0.15 3.86
CA PHE A 138 -1.61 -0.22 3.27
C PHE A 138 -2.78 0.23 4.15
N GLU A 139 -2.70 0.04 5.47
CA GLU A 139 -3.80 0.46 6.35
C GLU A 139 -3.93 1.96 6.46
N ALA A 140 -2.79 2.65 6.55
CA ALA A 140 -2.79 4.11 6.58
C ALA A 140 -3.47 4.67 5.32
N ALA A 141 -3.24 4.03 4.16
CA ALA A 141 -3.86 4.39 2.89
C ALA A 141 -5.38 4.16 2.81
N ASP A 142 -5.94 3.20 3.55
CA ASP A 142 -7.37 2.82 3.45
C ASP A 142 -8.33 3.88 4.02
N THR A 143 -7.80 4.83 4.80
CA THR A 143 -8.54 5.94 5.41
C THR A 143 -8.95 7.05 4.42
N ALA A 144 -8.41 7.05 3.20
CA ALA A 144 -8.68 8.08 2.21
C ALA A 144 -10.07 7.91 1.55
N SER A 145 -10.87 8.97 1.57
CA SER A 145 -12.19 9.04 0.90
C SER A 145 -12.17 9.88 -0.40
N HIS A 146 -10.98 10.28 -0.88
CA HIS A 146 -10.82 11.10 -2.09
C HIS A 146 -10.19 10.27 -3.23
N PRO A 147 -10.83 10.14 -4.41
CA PRO A 147 -10.39 9.21 -5.46
C PRO A 147 -8.99 9.45 -5.99
N ASP A 148 -8.61 10.71 -6.24
CA ASP A 148 -7.26 11.04 -6.72
C ASP A 148 -6.18 10.60 -5.72
N ILE A 149 -6.50 10.69 -4.43
CA ILE A 149 -5.58 10.32 -3.36
C ILE A 149 -5.52 8.79 -3.24
N SER A 150 -6.65 8.10 -3.28
CA SER A 150 -6.70 6.63 -3.29
C SER A 150 -6.00 6.03 -4.50
N ARG A 151 -6.14 6.64 -5.69
CA ARG A 151 -5.39 6.27 -6.89
C ARG A 151 -3.88 6.42 -6.68
N ALA A 152 -3.43 7.58 -6.16
CA ALA A 152 -2.02 7.82 -5.87
C ALA A 152 -1.47 6.82 -4.83
N LEU A 153 -2.26 6.48 -3.82
CA LEU A 153 -1.92 5.49 -2.79
C LEU A 153 -1.79 4.07 -3.38
N ILE A 154 -2.69 3.66 -4.27
CA ILE A 154 -2.58 2.35 -4.95
C ILE A 154 -1.31 2.28 -5.80
N ALA A 155 -1.01 3.36 -6.54
CA ALA A 155 0.20 3.44 -7.33
C ALA A 155 1.45 3.34 -6.44
N LEU A 156 1.53 4.15 -5.38
CA LEU A 156 2.63 4.15 -4.42
C LEU A 156 2.82 2.76 -3.77
N PHE A 157 1.76 2.19 -3.20
CA PHE A 157 1.83 0.88 -2.54
C PHE A 157 2.25 -0.23 -3.50
N SER A 158 1.66 -0.28 -4.69
CA SER A 158 2.02 -1.28 -5.71
C SER A 158 3.48 -1.15 -6.12
N PHE A 159 3.98 0.08 -6.21
CA PHE A 159 5.37 0.35 -6.53
C PHE A 159 6.32 -0.06 -5.40
N MET A 160 6.01 0.29 -4.16
CA MET A 160 6.77 -0.12 -2.96
C MET A 160 6.84 -1.64 -2.84
N GLN A 161 5.74 -2.34 -3.11
CA GLN A 161 5.68 -3.81 -3.11
C GLN A 161 6.58 -4.39 -4.22
N GLY A 162 6.55 -3.84 -5.43
CA GLY A 162 7.43 -4.23 -6.52
C GLY A 162 8.91 -4.02 -6.17
N LYS A 163 9.26 -2.88 -5.56
CA LYS A 163 10.61 -2.58 -5.07
C LYS A 163 11.06 -3.59 -4.01
N GLU A 164 10.19 -3.93 -3.07
CA GLU A 164 10.51 -4.93 -2.05
C GLU A 164 10.79 -6.30 -2.64
N LEU A 165 9.97 -6.75 -3.59
CA LEU A 165 10.17 -8.02 -4.30
C LEU A 165 11.48 -8.02 -5.12
N ALA A 166 11.86 -6.89 -5.72
CA ALA A 166 13.16 -6.73 -6.37
C ALA A 166 14.33 -6.80 -5.36
N GLY A 167 14.13 -6.31 -4.13
CA GLY A 167 15.08 -6.46 -3.04
C GLY A 167 15.26 -7.91 -2.58
N GLN A 168 14.19 -8.70 -2.53
CA GLN A 168 14.24 -10.15 -2.26
C GLN A 168 14.87 -10.93 -3.41
N GLU A 169 14.62 -10.52 -4.66
CA GLU A 169 15.28 -11.07 -5.85
C GLU A 169 16.80 -10.84 -5.75
N ARG A 170 17.21 -9.61 -5.40
CA ARG A 170 18.61 -9.28 -5.17
C ARG A 170 19.23 -10.21 -4.11
N ALA A 171 18.56 -10.38 -2.96
CA ALA A 171 19.08 -11.20 -1.86
C ALA A 171 19.22 -12.69 -2.25
N THR A 172 18.19 -13.25 -2.90
CA THR A 172 18.17 -14.64 -3.36
C THR A 172 19.25 -14.89 -4.41
N GLY A 173 19.38 -13.97 -5.39
CA GLY A 173 20.40 -14.05 -6.42
C GLY A 173 21.82 -13.96 -5.85
N SER A 174 22.09 -13.03 -4.94
CA SER A 174 23.40 -12.92 -4.29
C SER A 174 23.80 -14.20 -3.56
N ALA A 175 22.87 -14.88 -2.88
CA ALA A 175 23.17 -16.14 -2.21
C ALA A 175 23.52 -17.27 -3.20
N GLY A 176 22.76 -17.41 -4.29
CA GLY A 176 23.04 -18.43 -5.31
C GLY A 176 24.35 -18.19 -6.06
N PHE A 177 24.64 -16.93 -6.44
CA PHE A 177 25.91 -16.59 -7.07
C PHE A 177 27.11 -16.81 -6.12
N ALA A 178 26.96 -16.51 -4.82
CA ALA A 178 28.03 -16.72 -3.85
C ALA A 178 28.30 -18.20 -3.60
N ALA A 179 27.26 -19.03 -3.63
CA ALA A 179 27.39 -20.48 -3.53
C ALA A 179 27.93 -21.13 -4.82
N GLY A 180 27.94 -20.40 -5.95
CA GLY A 180 28.30 -20.92 -7.27
C GLY A 180 27.26 -21.88 -7.88
N TYR A 181 26.10 -22.03 -7.24
CA TYR A 181 24.97 -22.83 -7.72
C TYR A 181 23.65 -22.29 -7.16
N PHE A 182 22.55 -22.57 -7.87
CA PHE A 182 21.20 -22.26 -7.41
C PHE A 182 20.46 -23.54 -7.06
N SER A 183 19.98 -23.68 -5.83
CA SER A 183 19.12 -24.80 -5.45
C SER A 183 17.77 -24.74 -6.16
N GLU A 184 17.06 -25.86 -6.27
CA GLU A 184 15.73 -25.88 -6.90
C GLU A 184 14.75 -24.91 -6.21
N ALA A 185 14.77 -24.85 -4.87
CA ALA A 185 13.97 -23.90 -4.11
C ALA A 185 14.32 -22.44 -4.43
N GLN A 186 15.62 -22.11 -4.57
CA GLN A 186 16.06 -20.77 -4.96
C GLN A 186 15.63 -20.42 -6.39
N ARG A 187 15.73 -21.36 -7.34
CA ARG A 187 15.26 -21.16 -8.73
C ARG A 187 13.76 -20.87 -8.77
N GLN A 188 12.96 -21.69 -8.09
CA GLN A 188 11.51 -21.49 -8.01
C GLN A 188 11.17 -20.16 -7.35
N ARG A 189 11.87 -19.79 -6.26
CA ARG A 189 11.70 -18.48 -5.61
C ARG A 189 12.03 -17.33 -6.55
N MET A 190 13.14 -17.39 -7.29
CA MET A 190 13.53 -16.37 -8.28
C MET A 190 12.44 -16.16 -9.33
N VAL A 191 11.91 -17.25 -9.92
CA VAL A 191 10.83 -17.17 -10.92
C VAL A 191 9.59 -16.50 -10.35
N ALA A 192 9.17 -16.86 -9.14
CA ALA A 192 7.99 -16.25 -8.53
C ALA A 192 8.21 -14.78 -8.14
N LEU A 193 9.40 -14.41 -7.67
CA LEU A 193 9.73 -13.02 -7.34
C LEU A 193 9.68 -12.13 -8.60
N ILE A 194 10.20 -12.61 -9.74
CA ILE A 194 10.15 -11.88 -11.01
C ILE A 194 8.68 -11.71 -11.46
N ALA A 195 7.89 -12.79 -11.47
CA ALA A 195 6.48 -12.72 -11.84
C ALA A 195 5.65 -11.81 -10.90
N ALA A 196 5.94 -11.83 -9.61
CA ALA A 196 5.26 -10.99 -8.62
C ALA A 196 5.62 -9.50 -8.79
N GLN A 197 6.86 -9.20 -9.18
CA GLN A 197 7.27 -7.84 -9.55
C GLN A 197 6.47 -7.33 -10.75
N GLU A 198 6.37 -8.12 -11.82
CA GLU A 198 5.61 -7.75 -13.02
C GLU A 198 4.16 -7.40 -12.69
N LYS A 199 3.50 -8.22 -11.86
CA LYS A 199 2.13 -7.95 -11.39
C LYS A 199 2.03 -6.64 -10.60
N SER A 200 2.97 -6.40 -9.69
CA SER A 200 3.02 -5.18 -8.89
C SER A 200 3.20 -3.93 -9.76
N PHE A 201 4.16 -3.96 -10.70
CA PHE A 201 4.42 -2.84 -11.60
C PHE A 201 3.34 -2.64 -12.68
N ALA A 202 2.65 -3.71 -13.10
CA ALA A 202 1.45 -3.60 -13.95
C ALA A 202 0.33 -2.87 -13.22
N THR A 203 0.11 -3.18 -11.93
CA THR A 203 -0.87 -2.47 -11.10
C THR A 203 -0.47 -1.00 -10.95
N PHE A 204 0.79 -0.73 -10.58
CA PHE A 204 1.30 0.63 -10.52
C PHE A 204 1.01 1.39 -11.82
N SER A 205 1.29 0.79 -12.98
CA SER A 205 1.10 1.44 -14.29
C SER A 205 -0.37 1.76 -14.61
N GLN A 206 -1.34 1.05 -14.02
CA GLN A 206 -2.77 1.34 -14.19
C GLN A 206 -3.21 2.59 -13.42
N PHE A 207 -2.57 2.86 -12.27
CA PHE A 207 -2.98 3.94 -11.35
C PHE A 207 -2.00 5.12 -11.33
N ALA A 208 -0.76 4.96 -11.80
CA ALA A 208 0.23 6.03 -11.86
C ALA A 208 -0.24 7.19 -12.75
N ASP A 209 0.16 8.41 -12.44
CA ASP A 209 -0.02 9.54 -13.34
C ASP A 209 0.97 9.50 -14.51
N ALA A 210 0.78 10.39 -15.49
CA ALA A 210 1.58 10.39 -16.71
C ALA A 210 3.08 10.69 -16.47
N ASP A 211 3.42 11.55 -15.50
CA ASP A 211 4.82 11.86 -15.17
C ASP A 211 5.50 10.65 -14.54
N ALA A 212 4.85 10.01 -13.55
CA ALA A 212 5.35 8.79 -12.93
C ALA A 212 5.50 7.65 -13.94
N GLN A 213 4.54 7.50 -14.87
CA GLN A 213 4.60 6.47 -15.91
C GLN A 213 5.75 6.71 -16.89
N ALA A 214 5.96 7.95 -17.34
CA ALA A 214 7.07 8.30 -18.23
C ALA A 214 8.44 8.03 -17.58
N ARG A 215 8.58 8.39 -16.30
CA ARG A 215 9.80 8.10 -15.53
C ARG A 215 10.04 6.60 -15.36
N TRP A 216 8.99 5.84 -15.02
CA TRP A 216 9.09 4.40 -14.89
C TRP A 216 9.53 3.76 -16.22
N GLN A 217 8.92 4.13 -17.34
CA GLN A 217 9.26 3.58 -18.66
C GLN A 217 10.74 3.73 -19.04
N ALA A 218 11.41 4.78 -18.56
CA ALA A 218 12.83 5.01 -18.83
C ALA A 218 13.76 3.91 -18.28
N PHE A 219 13.36 3.21 -17.22
CA PHE A 219 14.19 2.18 -16.58
C PHE A 219 13.42 0.90 -16.18
N ALA A 220 12.14 0.80 -16.53
CA ALA A 220 11.30 -0.36 -16.27
C ALA A 220 11.90 -1.66 -16.82
N PRO A 221 12.36 -1.73 -18.10
CA PRO A 221 13.07 -2.90 -18.59
C PRO A 221 14.34 -3.13 -17.78
N ALA A 222 14.55 -4.35 -17.31
CA ALA A 222 15.84 -4.68 -16.72
C ALA A 222 16.95 -4.57 -17.77
N SER A 223 18.16 -4.20 -17.34
CA SER A 223 19.30 -4.15 -18.24
C SER A 223 19.54 -5.55 -18.84
N ARG A 224 20.11 -5.60 -20.06
CA ARG A 224 20.45 -6.87 -20.71
C ARG A 224 21.28 -7.79 -19.82
N GLU A 225 22.14 -7.19 -19.00
CA GLU A 225 22.98 -7.92 -18.07
C GLU A 225 22.20 -8.52 -16.89
N VAL A 226 21.25 -7.77 -16.31
CA VAL A 226 20.34 -8.31 -15.29
C VAL A 226 19.52 -9.47 -15.86
N GLU A 227 18.98 -9.33 -17.07
CA GLU A 227 18.24 -10.41 -17.74
C GLU A 227 19.11 -11.64 -18.01
N ARG A 228 20.38 -11.44 -18.41
CA ARG A 228 21.33 -12.55 -18.55
C ARG A 228 21.56 -13.26 -17.22
N LEU A 229 21.77 -12.53 -16.13
CA LEU A 229 21.99 -13.10 -14.81
C LEU A 229 20.71 -13.79 -14.26
N ARG A 230 19.52 -13.24 -14.53
CA ARG A 230 18.23 -13.89 -14.23
C ARG A 230 18.11 -15.24 -14.93
N ARG A 231 18.47 -15.32 -16.21
CA ARG A 231 18.48 -16.59 -16.96
C ARG A 231 19.42 -17.61 -16.32
N ILE A 232 20.63 -17.20 -15.93
CA ILE A 232 21.56 -18.08 -15.20
C ILE A 232 20.92 -18.58 -13.92
N ALA A 233 20.40 -17.66 -13.09
CA ALA A 233 19.77 -17.98 -11.81
C ALA A 233 18.53 -18.87 -11.94
N CYS A 234 17.81 -18.85 -13.06
CA CYS A 234 16.60 -19.65 -13.27
C CYS A 234 16.86 -20.99 -14.01
N THR A 235 17.96 -21.14 -14.74
CA THR A 235 18.14 -22.27 -15.68
C THR A 235 19.42 -23.07 -15.51
N LEU A 236 20.51 -22.45 -15.03
CA LEU A 236 21.81 -23.12 -14.93
C LEU A 236 22.06 -23.59 -13.49
N GLU A 237 22.58 -24.80 -13.36
CA GLU A 237 22.97 -25.33 -12.05
C GLU A 237 24.26 -24.70 -11.52
N ARG A 238 25.17 -24.24 -12.40
CA ARG A 238 26.43 -23.62 -12.00
C ARG A 238 26.49 -22.15 -12.41
N ALA A 239 27.01 -21.34 -11.50
CA ALA A 239 27.24 -19.92 -11.69
C ALA A 239 28.67 -19.54 -11.27
N GLU A 240 29.26 -18.55 -11.94
CA GLU A 240 30.57 -18.01 -11.54
C GLU A 240 30.43 -17.17 -10.26
N GLU A 241 31.36 -17.34 -9.31
CA GLU A 241 31.38 -16.64 -8.02
C GLU A 241 31.49 -15.11 -8.18
N SER A 242 32.16 -14.66 -9.26
CA SER A 242 32.26 -13.26 -9.68
C SER A 242 30.90 -12.59 -9.94
N GLY A 243 29.86 -13.40 -10.19
CA GLY A 243 28.50 -12.94 -10.43
C GLY A 243 27.86 -12.26 -9.22
N THR A 244 28.28 -12.57 -8.00
CA THR A 244 27.64 -12.10 -6.76
C THR A 244 27.64 -10.59 -6.62
N LEU A 245 28.84 -9.98 -6.67
CA LEU A 245 28.99 -8.53 -6.52
C LEU A 245 28.40 -7.81 -7.74
N ARG A 246 28.57 -8.37 -8.94
CA ARG A 246 28.00 -7.80 -10.16
C ARG A 246 26.48 -7.74 -10.11
N TRP A 247 25.85 -8.85 -9.73
CA TRP A 247 24.41 -8.95 -9.49
C TRP A 247 23.95 -7.94 -8.44
N PHE A 248 24.62 -7.93 -7.28
CA PHE A 248 24.29 -7.03 -6.19
C PHE A 248 24.35 -5.56 -6.63
N THR A 249 25.41 -5.13 -7.32
CA THR A 249 25.58 -3.76 -7.79
C THR A 249 24.49 -3.36 -8.78
N LEU A 250 24.21 -4.20 -9.78
CA LEU A 250 23.20 -3.89 -10.81
C LEU A 250 21.80 -3.76 -10.21
N LEU A 251 21.41 -4.70 -9.32
CA LEU A 251 20.10 -4.66 -8.69
C LEU A 251 19.99 -3.54 -7.65
N SER A 252 21.08 -3.20 -6.96
CA SER A 252 21.10 -2.05 -6.05
C SER A 252 20.87 -0.74 -6.80
N ALA A 253 21.57 -0.52 -7.93
CA ALA A 253 21.36 0.66 -8.75
C ALA A 253 19.90 0.77 -9.27
N ARG A 254 19.29 -0.36 -9.66
CA ARG A 254 17.87 -0.41 -10.05
C ARG A 254 16.95 -0.06 -8.88
N ILE A 255 17.20 -0.58 -7.68
CA ILE A 255 16.42 -0.28 -6.48
C ILE A 255 16.55 1.20 -6.07
N ASP A 256 17.73 1.81 -6.24
CA ASP A 256 17.94 3.23 -5.95
C ASP A 256 17.17 4.13 -6.95
N GLN A 257 17.10 3.73 -8.23
CA GLN A 257 16.22 4.38 -9.22
C GLN A 257 14.74 4.22 -8.86
N MET A 258 14.34 3.03 -8.37
CA MET A 258 12.98 2.81 -7.86
C MET A 258 12.69 3.73 -6.66
N LYS A 259 13.59 3.81 -5.68
CA LYS A 259 13.43 4.71 -4.53
C LYS A 259 13.26 6.17 -4.96
N SER A 260 14.04 6.63 -5.93
CA SER A 260 13.90 7.99 -6.47
C SER A 260 12.51 8.26 -7.08
N LEU A 261 11.87 7.25 -7.67
CA LEU A 261 10.50 7.36 -8.19
C LEU A 261 9.46 7.27 -7.06
N GLU A 262 9.68 6.40 -6.07
CA GLU A 262 8.85 6.30 -4.87
C GLU A 262 8.81 7.59 -4.06
N ASP A 263 9.94 8.28 -3.93
CA ASP A 263 10.02 9.60 -3.28
C ASP A 263 9.15 10.62 -3.99
N ARG A 264 9.12 10.58 -5.33
CA ARG A 264 8.26 11.44 -6.14
C ARG A 264 6.79 11.08 -5.99
N LEU A 265 6.46 9.78 -6.01
CA LEU A 265 5.08 9.32 -5.78
C LEU A 265 4.57 9.78 -4.41
N THR A 266 5.43 9.70 -3.39
CA THR A 266 5.13 10.19 -2.03
C THR A 266 4.94 11.70 -2.02
N ALA A 267 5.81 12.46 -2.69
CA ALA A 267 5.66 13.92 -2.81
C ALA A 267 4.38 14.32 -3.56
N THR A 268 4.05 13.62 -4.66
CA THR A 268 2.80 13.82 -5.40
C THR A 268 1.59 13.53 -4.52
N LEU A 269 1.60 12.44 -3.76
CA LEU A 269 0.55 12.12 -2.78
C LEU A 269 0.35 13.28 -1.80
N MET A 270 1.43 13.77 -1.18
CA MET A 270 1.36 14.90 -0.24
C MET A 270 0.80 16.16 -0.90
N ALA A 271 1.27 16.51 -2.11
CA ALA A 271 0.78 17.67 -2.85
C ALA A 271 -0.72 17.55 -3.20
N ARG A 272 -1.20 16.34 -3.51
CA ARG A 272 -2.64 16.07 -3.75
C ARG A 272 -3.46 16.24 -2.47
N CYS A 273 -2.95 15.77 -1.32
CA CYS A 273 -3.60 16.00 -0.03
C CYS A 273 -3.71 17.50 0.27
N GLU A 274 -2.61 18.25 0.14
CA GLU A 274 -2.59 19.70 0.37
C GLU A 274 -3.52 20.45 -0.58
N GLN A 275 -3.55 20.08 -1.86
CA GLN A 275 -4.44 20.72 -2.83
C GLN A 275 -5.90 20.46 -2.49
N ALA A 276 -6.27 19.22 -2.14
CA ALA A 276 -7.63 18.88 -1.72
C ALA A 276 -8.06 19.68 -0.47
N ILE A 277 -7.15 19.90 0.49
CA ILE A 277 -7.40 20.76 1.66
C ILE A 277 -7.67 22.20 1.22
N ARG A 278 -6.82 22.78 0.36
CA ARG A 278 -6.99 24.15 -0.15
C ARG A 278 -8.30 24.31 -0.93
N ASP A 279 -8.65 23.34 -1.76
CA ASP A 279 -9.90 23.35 -2.53
C ASP A 279 -11.11 23.32 -1.59
N ALA A 280 -11.10 22.46 -0.57
CA ALA A 280 -12.16 22.40 0.45
C ALA A 280 -12.28 23.71 1.25
N GLN A 281 -11.15 24.32 1.63
CA GLN A 281 -11.11 25.59 2.37
C GLN A 281 -11.55 26.79 1.52
N SER A 282 -11.16 26.87 0.25
CA SER A 282 -11.54 27.96 -0.65
C SER A 282 -13.04 27.97 -0.96
N GLN A 283 -13.65 26.78 -1.07
CA GLN A 283 -15.10 26.62 -1.18
C GLN A 283 -15.84 27.05 0.10
N ALA A 284 -15.19 27.01 1.27
CA ALA A 284 -15.75 27.48 2.54
C ALA A 284 -15.70 29.02 2.67
N ALA A 285 -14.76 29.69 2.00
CA ALA A 285 -14.61 31.14 2.04
C ALA A 285 -15.51 31.90 1.05
N GLN A 286 -16.16 31.21 0.09
CA GLN A 286 -17.21 31.82 -0.72
C GLN A 286 -18.47 31.98 0.14
N PRO A 287 -18.96 33.21 0.40
CA PRO A 287 -20.22 33.38 1.08
C PRO A 287 -21.29 32.74 0.20
N THR A 288 -21.99 31.74 0.73
CA THR A 288 -23.36 31.46 0.32
C THR A 288 -24.08 32.79 0.44
N LEU A 289 -24.28 33.46 -0.71
CA LEU A 289 -25.00 34.72 -0.78
C LEU A 289 -26.26 34.55 0.06
N ALA A 290 -26.39 35.37 1.10
CA ALA A 290 -27.57 35.46 1.93
C ALA A 290 -28.75 35.75 1.01
N ALA A 291 -29.48 34.72 0.62
CA ALA A 291 -30.67 34.81 -0.21
C ALA A 291 -31.83 34.25 0.61
N ASP A 292 -32.46 35.18 1.33
CA ASP A 292 -33.84 35.20 1.80
C ASP A 292 -34.64 33.88 1.72
N ASN A 293 -34.57 33.13 2.81
CA ASN A 293 -35.69 32.67 3.64
C ASN A 293 -37.05 32.23 3.04
N SER A 294 -37.10 31.55 1.89
CA SER A 294 -38.32 30.80 1.50
C SER A 294 -38.00 29.47 0.83
N PHE A 295 -38.06 28.40 1.62
CA PHE A 295 -37.96 27.02 1.12
C PHE A 295 -39.37 26.45 0.91
N SER A 296 -39.67 25.96 -0.31
CA SER A 296 -40.76 25.00 -0.53
C SER A 296 -40.21 23.67 -1.04
N LEU A 297 -40.67 22.60 -0.39
CA LEU A 297 -40.25 21.22 -0.58
C LEU A 297 -40.95 20.63 -1.82
N TYR A 298 -40.20 20.29 -2.87
CA TYR A 298 -40.72 19.50 -3.98
C TYR A 298 -40.46 18.01 -3.70
N ILE A 299 -41.51 17.28 -3.34
CA ILE A 299 -41.48 15.81 -3.25
C ILE A 299 -41.74 15.25 -4.65
N ALA A 300 -40.75 14.58 -5.24
CA ALA A 300 -40.93 13.86 -6.48
C ALA A 300 -41.82 12.62 -6.24
N GLY A 301 -43.06 12.64 -6.75
CA GLY A 301 -43.99 11.51 -6.67
C GLY A 301 -45.49 11.82 -6.76
N ALA A 302 -45.93 13.07 -6.95
CA ALA A 302 -47.35 13.43 -6.94
C ALA A 302 -47.99 13.54 -8.34
N ASP A 303 -47.79 12.55 -9.21
CA ASP A 303 -48.44 12.46 -10.54
C ASP A 303 -49.90 11.92 -10.46
N TRP A 304 -50.57 12.01 -9.31
CA TRP A 304 -51.91 11.45 -9.07
C TRP A 304 -53.00 12.45 -8.66
N LEU A 305 -52.74 13.75 -8.70
CA LEU A 305 -53.79 14.77 -8.50
C LEU A 305 -54.07 15.50 -9.81
N ALA A 306 -54.98 14.93 -10.59
CA ALA A 306 -55.71 15.68 -11.60
C ALA A 306 -56.59 16.74 -10.90
N GLY A 307 -56.36 18.02 -11.19
CA GLY A 307 -57.23 19.10 -10.71
C GLY A 307 -56.60 20.49 -10.76
N GLU A 308 -57.06 21.28 -11.74
CA GLU A 308 -57.03 22.74 -11.92
C GLU A 308 -55.91 23.61 -11.31
N ALA A 309 -55.39 24.46 -12.20
CA ALA A 309 -54.45 25.53 -11.91
C ALA A 309 -54.98 26.52 -10.86
N THR A 310 -54.18 26.73 -9.81
CA THR A 310 -54.18 28.01 -9.08
C THR A 310 -52.76 28.57 -9.12
N ALA A 311 -52.58 29.52 -10.03
CA ALA A 311 -51.38 30.33 -10.10
C ALA A 311 -51.33 31.26 -8.87
N LEU A 312 -50.48 30.93 -7.90
CA LEU A 312 -50.00 31.90 -6.92
C LEU A 312 -48.62 32.35 -7.39
N HIS A 313 -48.60 33.53 -8.01
CA HIS A 313 -47.38 34.20 -8.44
C HIS A 313 -46.66 34.78 -7.22
N SER A 314 -45.44 34.28 -6.96
CA SER A 314 -44.33 35.13 -6.52
C SER A 314 -43.17 34.91 -7.50
N ASP A 315 -42.99 35.92 -8.36
CA ASP A 315 -41.90 36.17 -9.31
C ASP A 315 -40.81 35.09 -9.50
N GLY A 316 -40.87 34.43 -10.66
CA GLY A 316 -39.82 34.04 -11.63
C GLY A 316 -38.40 33.61 -11.24
N LEU A 317 -37.83 34.05 -10.11
CA LEU A 317 -36.44 33.80 -9.70
C LEU A 317 -36.26 32.44 -8.99
N ALA A 318 -37.32 31.90 -8.36
CA ALA A 318 -37.27 30.66 -7.59
C ALA A 318 -37.02 29.40 -8.44
N HIS A 319 -37.53 29.33 -9.67
CA HIS A 319 -37.34 28.19 -10.56
C HIS A 319 -35.91 28.06 -11.10
N GLN A 320 -35.20 29.18 -11.29
CA GLN A 320 -33.83 29.19 -11.78
C GLN A 320 -32.83 28.86 -10.67
N LEU A 321 -33.07 29.36 -9.45
CA LEU A 321 -32.24 29.06 -8.26
C LEU A 321 -32.46 27.63 -7.74
N GLY A 322 -33.71 27.14 -7.74
CA GLY A 322 -34.01 25.74 -7.41
C GLY A 322 -33.39 24.76 -8.40
N ARG A 323 -33.39 25.10 -9.70
CA ARG A 323 -32.63 24.34 -10.71
C ARG A 323 -31.12 24.44 -10.50
N SER A 324 -30.59 25.60 -10.10
CA SER A 324 -29.15 25.83 -9.89
C SER A 324 -28.61 25.10 -8.64
N VAL A 325 -29.33 25.16 -7.52
CA VAL A 325 -28.95 24.46 -6.28
C VAL A 325 -29.23 22.96 -6.40
N LEU A 326 -30.35 22.53 -7.00
CA LEU A 326 -30.56 21.11 -7.29
C LEU A 326 -29.62 20.60 -8.37
N SER A 327 -29.18 21.42 -9.33
CA SER A 327 -28.14 21.02 -10.29
C SER A 327 -26.80 20.93 -9.59
N LEU A 328 -26.46 21.85 -8.68
CA LEU A 328 -25.26 21.76 -7.86
C LEU A 328 -25.29 20.57 -6.91
N VAL A 329 -26.40 20.29 -6.24
CA VAL A 329 -26.58 19.12 -5.38
C VAL A 329 -26.61 17.84 -6.20
N ARG A 330 -27.21 17.82 -7.39
CA ARG A 330 -27.13 16.66 -8.30
C ARG A 330 -25.74 16.49 -8.88
N GLU A 331 -25.05 17.56 -9.23
CA GLU A 331 -23.70 17.52 -9.76
C GLU A 331 -22.73 17.06 -8.68
N GLN A 332 -22.87 17.57 -7.45
CA GLN A 332 -22.14 17.11 -6.29
C GLN A 332 -22.50 15.66 -5.94
N ALA A 333 -23.77 15.28 -5.94
CA ALA A 333 -24.19 13.90 -5.69
C ALA A 333 -23.68 12.96 -6.78
N GLN A 334 -23.71 13.35 -8.05
CA GLN A 334 -23.17 12.57 -9.16
C GLN A 334 -21.64 12.49 -9.12
N ARG A 335 -20.97 13.58 -8.74
CA ARG A 335 -19.54 13.60 -8.51
C ARG A 335 -19.19 12.66 -7.37
N LEU A 336 -19.80 12.83 -6.20
CA LEU A 336 -19.63 11.96 -5.03
C LEU A 336 -19.95 10.50 -5.36
N GLN A 337 -20.98 10.23 -6.16
CA GLN A 337 -21.33 8.87 -6.58
C GLN A 337 -20.26 8.26 -7.49
N ARG A 338 -19.77 8.99 -8.50
CA ARG A 338 -18.66 8.53 -9.36
C ARG A 338 -17.39 8.31 -8.55
N GLN A 339 -17.07 9.26 -7.68
CA GLN A 339 -15.93 9.19 -6.78
C GLN A 339 -16.06 7.97 -5.85
N ALA A 340 -17.25 7.69 -5.31
CA ALA A 340 -17.53 6.52 -4.48
C ALA A 340 -17.43 5.20 -5.26
N GLU A 341 -17.89 5.16 -6.51
CA GLU A 341 -17.77 3.99 -7.39
C GLU A 341 -16.31 3.69 -7.76
N GLU A 342 -15.52 4.72 -8.07
CA GLU A 342 -14.08 4.61 -8.30
C GLU A 342 -13.35 4.13 -7.04
N LEU A 343 -13.66 4.70 -5.88
CA LEU A 343 -13.11 4.26 -4.60
C LEU A 343 -13.52 2.83 -4.26
N ALA A 344 -14.76 2.44 -4.52
CA ALA A 344 -15.25 1.10 -4.25
C ALA A 344 -14.54 0.05 -5.11
N THR A 345 -14.34 0.33 -6.40
CA THR A 345 -13.61 -0.58 -7.31
C THR A 345 -12.13 -0.67 -6.95
N MET A 346 -11.50 0.46 -6.62
CA MET A 346 -10.14 0.55 -6.12
C MET A 346 -9.95 -0.24 -4.82
N ARG A 347 -10.79 0.01 -3.79
CA ARG A 347 -10.78 -0.70 -2.51
C ARG A 347 -11.09 -2.19 -2.67
N ALA A 348 -12.00 -2.57 -3.56
CA ALA A 348 -12.27 -3.98 -3.84
C ALA A 348 -11.00 -4.69 -4.34
N SER A 349 -10.26 -4.10 -5.28
CA SER A 349 -9.01 -4.69 -5.79
C SER A 349 -7.91 -4.85 -4.71
N LEU A 350 -7.86 -3.92 -3.75
CA LEU A 350 -6.94 -3.94 -2.62
C LEU A 350 -7.35 -4.99 -1.57
N ASN A 351 -8.63 -5.01 -1.19
CA ASN A 351 -9.19 -5.99 -0.27
C ASN A 351 -9.07 -7.42 -0.81
N GLU A 352 -9.20 -7.59 -2.12
CA GLU A 352 -8.99 -8.88 -2.77
C GLU A 352 -7.58 -9.42 -2.53
N ARG A 353 -6.55 -8.57 -2.69
CA ARG A 353 -5.15 -8.94 -2.44
C ARG A 353 -4.93 -9.27 -0.97
N ARG A 354 -5.47 -8.44 -0.08
CA ARG A 354 -5.33 -8.64 1.36
C ARG A 354 -5.92 -9.98 1.82
N ALA A 355 -7.12 -10.32 1.35
CA ALA A 355 -7.74 -11.60 1.69
C ALA A 355 -6.90 -12.79 1.19
N ILE A 356 -6.30 -12.69 0.00
CA ILE A 356 -5.42 -13.73 -0.53
C ILE A 356 -4.14 -13.85 0.32
N GLU A 357 -3.50 -12.74 0.69
CA GLU A 357 -2.30 -12.75 1.56
C GLU A 357 -2.60 -13.32 2.94
N GLN A 358 -3.72 -12.96 3.55
CA GLN A 358 -4.14 -13.50 4.85
C GLN A 358 -4.44 -15.00 4.78
N ALA A 359 -5.11 -15.46 3.71
CA ALA A 359 -5.38 -16.87 3.50
C ALA A 359 -4.08 -17.67 3.30
N LYS A 360 -3.11 -17.12 2.55
CA LYS A 360 -1.76 -17.72 2.42
C LYS A 360 -1.09 -17.80 3.78
N ALA A 361 -1.04 -16.70 4.54
CA ALA A 361 -0.41 -16.67 5.87
C ALA A 361 -1.04 -17.68 6.83
N TRP A 362 -2.37 -17.83 6.82
CA TRP A 362 -3.06 -18.84 7.63
C TRP A 362 -2.72 -20.27 7.20
N LEU A 363 -2.68 -20.54 5.89
CA LEU A 363 -2.28 -21.85 5.35
C LEU A 363 -0.84 -22.20 5.71
N MET A 364 0.06 -21.22 5.71
CA MET A 364 1.44 -21.40 6.17
C MET A 364 1.48 -21.75 7.66
N GLN A 365 0.64 -21.13 8.49
CA GLN A 365 0.63 -21.33 9.94
C GLN A 365 -0.01 -22.66 10.38
N GLN A 366 -1.09 -23.10 9.72
CA GLN A 366 -1.82 -24.32 10.10
C GLN A 366 -1.32 -25.59 9.42
N HIS A 367 -0.89 -25.49 8.16
CA HIS A 367 -0.50 -26.65 7.36
C HIS A 367 1.02 -26.71 7.07
N GLY A 368 1.79 -25.76 7.57
CA GLY A 368 3.26 -25.73 7.38
C GLY A 368 3.68 -25.53 5.92
N TYR A 369 2.79 -25.01 5.07
CA TYR A 369 3.12 -24.73 3.67
C TYR A 369 4.13 -23.60 3.55
N ASP A 370 4.99 -23.68 2.54
CA ASP A 370 5.74 -22.50 2.07
C ASP A 370 4.80 -21.56 1.29
N GLU A 371 5.24 -20.31 1.08
CA GLU A 371 4.39 -19.29 0.48
C GLU A 371 3.93 -19.66 -0.95
N GLN A 372 4.78 -20.36 -1.71
CA GLN A 372 4.48 -20.81 -3.06
C GLN A 372 3.45 -21.94 -3.07
N SER A 373 3.59 -22.93 -2.20
CA SER A 373 2.65 -24.05 -2.05
C SER A 373 1.30 -23.57 -1.53
N ALA A 374 1.28 -22.59 -0.62
CA ALA A 374 0.03 -21.98 -0.16
C ALA A 374 -0.72 -21.28 -1.31
N TRP A 375 -0.01 -20.54 -2.18
CA TRP A 375 -0.62 -19.91 -3.35
C TRP A 375 -1.09 -20.94 -4.39
N GLN A 376 -0.26 -21.97 -4.67
CA GLN A 376 -0.63 -23.05 -5.59
C GLN A 376 -1.82 -23.84 -5.07
N ALA A 377 -1.92 -24.09 -3.76
CA ALA A 377 -3.06 -24.75 -3.14
C ALA A 377 -4.35 -23.93 -3.27
N LEU A 378 -4.30 -22.62 -3.00
CA LEU A 378 -5.44 -21.72 -3.22
C LEU A 378 -5.87 -21.70 -4.69
N ARG A 379 -4.91 -21.61 -5.61
CA ARG A 379 -5.18 -21.61 -7.06
C ARG A 379 -5.75 -22.94 -7.54
N LYS A 380 -5.22 -24.07 -7.06
CA LYS A 380 -5.69 -25.42 -7.41
C LYS A 380 -7.10 -25.66 -6.87
N SER A 381 -7.40 -25.24 -5.63
CA SER A 381 -8.76 -25.27 -5.09
C SER A 381 -9.72 -24.38 -5.87
N ALA A 382 -9.30 -23.19 -6.28
CA ALA A 382 -10.10 -22.29 -7.12
C ALA A 382 -10.42 -22.91 -8.48
N MET A 383 -9.45 -23.55 -9.13
CA MET A 383 -9.65 -24.29 -10.38
C MET A 383 -10.59 -25.48 -10.22
N ASN A 384 -10.39 -26.30 -9.18
CA ASN A 384 -11.20 -27.49 -8.94
C ASN A 384 -12.66 -27.16 -8.61
N GLN A 385 -12.91 -26.02 -7.96
CA GLN A 385 -14.26 -25.57 -7.59
C GLN A 385 -14.87 -24.59 -8.59
N ASN A 386 -14.15 -24.26 -9.68
CA ASN A 386 -14.53 -23.29 -10.69
C ASN A 386 -14.96 -21.92 -10.11
N LYS A 387 -14.22 -21.45 -9.11
CA LYS A 387 -14.46 -20.17 -8.41
C LYS A 387 -13.25 -19.25 -8.55
N ARG A 388 -13.42 -17.95 -8.28
CA ARG A 388 -12.29 -17.02 -8.27
C ARG A 388 -11.43 -17.32 -7.04
N THR A 389 -10.11 -17.08 -7.16
CA THR A 389 -9.15 -17.32 -6.06
C THR A 389 -9.51 -16.54 -4.79
N ILE A 390 -10.12 -15.37 -4.94
CA ILE A 390 -10.64 -14.56 -3.83
C ILE A 390 -11.72 -15.29 -3.02
N ASP A 391 -12.67 -15.93 -3.69
CA ASP A 391 -13.82 -16.56 -3.04
C ASP A 391 -13.36 -17.78 -2.20
N ILE A 392 -12.33 -18.49 -2.68
CA ILE A 392 -11.67 -19.56 -1.93
C ILE A 392 -10.85 -19.01 -0.76
N ALA A 393 -10.10 -17.93 -0.95
CA ALA A 393 -9.33 -17.29 0.11
C ALA A 393 -10.24 -16.82 1.26
N GLN A 394 -11.40 -16.24 0.95
CA GLN A 394 -12.40 -15.85 1.93
C GLN A 394 -13.03 -17.05 2.65
N ALA A 395 -13.30 -18.15 1.94
CA ALA A 395 -13.81 -19.38 2.56
C ALA A 395 -12.80 -19.99 3.54
N VAL A 396 -11.51 -19.98 3.20
CA VAL A 396 -10.42 -20.43 4.09
C VAL A 396 -10.34 -19.55 5.34
N LEU A 397 -10.45 -18.22 5.19
CA LEU A 397 -10.46 -17.29 6.33
C LEU A 397 -11.72 -17.41 7.20
N ALA A 398 -12.87 -17.75 6.63
CA ALA A 398 -14.09 -18.02 7.40
C ALA A 398 -13.94 -19.29 8.25
N VAL A 399 -13.35 -20.36 7.70
CA VAL A 399 -13.03 -21.58 8.45
C VAL A 399 -11.97 -21.31 9.52
N ALA A 400 -10.99 -20.45 9.23
CA ALA A 400 -9.99 -20.00 10.20
C ALA A 400 -10.63 -19.30 11.40
N ALA A 401 -11.61 -18.42 11.17
CA ALA A 401 -12.34 -17.72 12.22
C ALA A 401 -13.20 -18.65 13.07
N MET A 402 -13.71 -19.75 12.50
CA MET A 402 -14.47 -20.77 13.24
C MET A 402 -13.58 -21.72 14.07
N SER A 403 -12.29 -21.79 13.74
CA SER A 403 -11.32 -22.71 14.37
C SER A 403 -10.56 -22.07 15.56
N GLN A 404 -10.76 -20.76 15.81
CA GLN A 404 -10.27 -20.10 17.02
C GLN A 404 -11.30 -20.28 18.16
N PRO A 405 -10.90 -20.71 19.38
CA PRO A 405 -11.83 -20.81 20.50
C PRO A 405 -12.25 -19.40 20.96
N PRO A 406 -13.47 -19.21 21.51
CA PRO A 406 -13.88 -17.94 22.06
C PRO A 406 -12.98 -17.56 23.24
N ALA A 407 -12.58 -16.28 23.30
CA ALA A 407 -11.75 -15.75 24.38
C ALA A 407 -12.44 -15.93 25.76
N PRO A 408 -11.69 -16.24 26.84
CA PRO A 408 -12.25 -16.28 28.18
C PRO A 408 -12.72 -14.87 28.59
N ARG A 409 -13.89 -14.81 29.24
CA ARG A 409 -14.52 -13.58 29.72
C ARG A 409 -13.70 -12.85 30.78
#